data_AF-A0A8J2M7I3-F1
#
_entry.id   AF-A0A8J2M7I3-F1
#
_cell.length_a   1.000
_cell.length_b   1.000
_cell.length_c   1.000
_cell.angle_alpha   90.00
_cell.angle_beta   90.00
_cell.angle_gamma   90.00
#
_symmetry.space_group_name_H-M   'P 1'
#
loop_
_entity.id
_entity.type
_entity.pdbx_description
1 polymer ?
#
loop_
_entity_poly.entity_id
_entity_poly.type
_entity_poly.pdbx_seq_one_letter_code
_entity_poly.pdbx_strand_id
1 'polypeptide(L)'
;MVSLKQEFQFYDYLGPFVVISLFAIAVLLISFFILNFFFISKYDEPTVFERIASKHNLRLGPHSVKTVISRKQRYMKDNSSGNPDGSVNEPRKVVFTKEPKPEVNINYT
;
A
#
# COMPACT_ATOMS: atom_id res chain seq x y z
N MET A 1 23.49 59.96 -8.61
CA MET A 1 22.99 59.15 -7.47
C MET A 1 22.06 58.11 -8.04
N VAL A 2 22.44 56.83 -8.02
CA VAL A 2 21.61 55.75 -8.58
C VAL A 2 20.61 55.35 -7.50
N SER A 3 19.32 55.43 -7.80
CA SER A 3 18.28 55.04 -6.84
C SER A 3 18.26 53.51 -6.74
N LEU A 4 18.71 52.98 -5.59
CA LEU A 4 18.68 51.55 -5.24
C LEU A 4 17.32 51.11 -4.65
N LYS A 5 16.24 51.83 -4.91
CA LYS A 5 14.92 51.38 -4.45
C LYS A 5 14.41 50.26 -5.35
N GLN A 6 14.46 49.03 -4.83
CA GLN A 6 13.78 47.90 -5.44
C GLN A 6 12.28 48.06 -5.27
N GLU A 7 11.56 48.21 -6.38
CA GLU A 7 10.10 48.21 -6.43
C GLU A 7 9.63 46.75 -6.40
N PHE A 8 9.19 46.29 -5.24
CA PHE A 8 8.65 44.94 -5.10
C PHE A 8 7.20 44.90 -5.53
N GLN A 9 6.92 44.04 -6.51
CA GLN A 9 5.56 43.74 -6.94
C GLN A 9 5.00 42.60 -6.10
N PHE A 10 3.67 42.53 -5.98
CA PHE A 10 3.00 41.52 -5.15
C PHE A 10 3.40 40.08 -5.53
N TYR A 11 3.69 39.85 -6.82
CA TYR A 11 4.14 38.57 -7.36
C TYR A 11 5.51 38.12 -6.84
N ASP A 12 6.39 39.06 -6.48
CA ASP A 12 7.73 38.74 -5.96
C ASP A 12 7.65 38.01 -4.61
N TYR A 13 6.54 38.19 -3.88
CA TYR A 13 6.26 37.48 -2.63
C TYR A 13 5.58 36.12 -2.82
N LEU A 14 5.14 35.77 -4.04
CA LEU A 14 4.51 34.47 -4.32
C LEU A 14 5.52 33.34 -4.52
N GLY A 15 6.80 33.67 -4.75
CA GLY A 15 7.87 32.69 -4.95
C GLY A 15 7.87 31.55 -3.93
N PRO A 16 7.88 31.83 -2.61
CA PRO A 16 7.81 30.80 -1.58
C PRO A 16 6.57 29.90 -1.68
N PHE A 17 5.40 30.46 -1.98
CA PHE A 17 4.16 29.68 -2.14
C PHE A 17 4.22 28.74 -3.33
N VAL A 18 4.78 29.19 -4.45
CA VAL A 18 4.97 28.36 -5.65
C VAL A 18 5.92 27.21 -5.34
N VAL A 19 7.04 27.47 -4.66
CA VAL A 19 8.01 26.43 -4.29
C VAL A 19 7.40 25.40 -3.35
N ILE A 20 6.65 25.83 -2.33
CA ILE A 20 5.97 24.92 -1.39
C ILE A 20 4.93 24.07 -2.13
N SER A 21 4.13 24.68 -3.00
CA SER A 21 3.13 23.99 -3.79
C SER A 21 3.76 22.95 -4.72
N LEU A 22 4.83 23.33 -5.43
CA LEU A 22 5.56 22.42 -6.32
C LEU A 22 6.16 21.24 -5.56
N PHE A 23 6.75 21.50 -4.39
CA PHE A 23 7.28 20.44 -3.53
C PHE A 23 6.18 19.50 -3.03
N ALA A 24 5.05 20.04 -2.55
CA ALA A 24 3.92 19.24 -2.10
C ALA A 24 3.35 18.36 -3.23
N ILE A 25 3.21 18.92 -4.44
CA ILE A 25 2.78 18.17 -5.63
C ILE A 25 3.79 17.08 -5.98
N ALA A 26 5.09 17.38 -5.98
CA ALA A 26 6.12 16.40 -6.27
C ALA A 26 6.11 15.24 -5.27
N VAL A 27 6.01 15.53 -3.96
CA VAL A 27 5.90 14.51 -2.90
C VAL A 27 4.63 13.70 -3.08
N LEU A 28 3.49 14.33 -3.40
CA LEU A 28 2.24 13.63 -3.66
C LEU A 28 2.37 12.70 -4.87
N LEU A 29 2.96 13.16 -5.98
CA LEU A 29 3.18 12.34 -7.16
C LEU A 29 4.13 11.17 -6.87
N ILE A 30 5.23 11.40 -6.16
CA ILE A 30 6.16 10.34 -5.77
C ILE A 30 5.48 9.33 -4.84
N SER A 31 4.76 9.80 -3.82
CA SER A 31 4.04 8.93 -2.90
C SER A 31 2.92 8.16 -3.61
N PHE A 32 2.20 8.80 -4.53
CA PHE A 32 1.07 8.19 -5.20
C PHE A 32 1.51 7.23 -6.31
N PHE A 33 2.50 7.60 -7.12
CA PHE A 33 2.96 6.79 -8.25
C PHE A 33 4.08 5.84 -7.86
N ILE A 34 5.16 6.32 -7.24
CA ILE A 34 6.34 5.46 -6.98
C ILE A 34 6.03 4.45 -5.88
N LEU A 35 5.49 4.88 -4.75
CA LEU A 35 5.17 3.93 -3.67
C LEU A 35 4.03 2.99 -4.07
N ASN A 36 2.88 3.49 -4.57
CA ASN A 36 1.78 2.57 -4.92
C ASN A 36 2.07 1.68 -6.13
N PHE A 37 2.83 2.15 -7.13
CA PHE A 37 3.01 1.41 -8.37
C PHE A 37 4.27 0.54 -8.40
N PHE A 38 5.40 1.05 -7.89
CA PHE A 38 6.69 0.34 -7.95
C PHE A 38 7.00 -0.46 -6.69
N PHE A 39 6.64 0.02 -5.50
CA PHE A 39 7.00 -0.66 -4.25
C PHE A 39 6.00 -1.74 -3.80
N ILE A 40 4.72 -1.68 -4.20
CA ILE A 40 3.80 -2.78 -3.95
C ILE A 40 4.19 -3.98 -4.81
N SER A 41 4.54 -5.07 -4.16
CA SER A 41 4.84 -6.32 -4.83
C SER A 41 3.53 -7.02 -5.25
N LYS A 42 3.60 -7.88 -6.28
CA LYS A 42 2.46 -8.73 -6.70
C LYS A 42 1.99 -9.71 -5.62
N TYR A 43 2.70 -9.82 -4.51
CA TYR A 43 2.34 -10.69 -3.39
C TYR A 43 1.71 -9.94 -2.22
N ASP A 44 1.80 -8.60 -2.22
CA ASP A 44 1.21 -7.78 -1.15
C ASP A 44 -0.31 -7.68 -1.30
N GLU A 45 -0.95 -7.28 -0.20
CA GLU A 45 -2.38 -6.97 -0.17
C GLU A 45 -2.70 -5.78 -1.09
N PRO A 46 -3.87 -5.79 -1.76
CA PRO A 46 -4.22 -4.72 -2.68
C PRO A 46 -4.46 -3.44 -1.89
N THR A 47 -3.84 -2.34 -2.31
CA THR A 47 -3.96 -1.06 -1.60
C THR A 47 -5.39 -0.53 -1.62
N VAL A 48 -5.69 0.38 -0.69
CA VAL A 48 -6.99 1.07 -0.67
C VAL A 48 -7.24 1.78 -2.01
N PHE A 49 -6.20 2.31 -2.65
CA PHE A 49 -6.29 2.91 -3.97
C PHE A 49 -6.67 1.91 -5.04
N GLU A 50 -6.05 0.72 -5.09
CA GLU A 50 -6.43 -0.33 -6.04
C GLU A 50 -7.89 -0.80 -5.85
N ARG A 51 -8.35 -0.88 -4.59
CA ARG A 51 -9.75 -1.22 -4.27
C ARG A 51 -10.73 -0.15 -4.79
N ILE A 52 -10.45 1.13 -4.55
CA ILE A 52 -11.29 2.24 -5.04
C ILE A 52 -11.26 2.27 -6.58
N ALA A 53 -10.07 2.16 -7.17
CA ALA A 53 -9.86 2.17 -8.61
C ALA A 53 -10.59 1.01 -9.30
N SER A 54 -10.59 -0.18 -8.70
CA SER A 54 -11.31 -1.34 -9.22
C SER A 54 -12.82 -1.10 -9.33
N LYS A 55 -13.40 -0.29 -8.43
CA LYS A 55 -14.82 0.12 -8.50
C LYS A 55 -15.07 1.07 -9.67
N HIS A 56 -14.07 1.85 -10.06
CA HIS A 56 -14.10 2.76 -11.21
C HIS A 56 -13.45 2.16 -12.48
N ASN A 57 -13.17 0.84 -12.50
CA ASN A 57 -12.48 0.13 -13.58
C ASN A 57 -11.08 0.67 -13.95
N LEU A 58 -10.46 1.44 -13.06
CA LEU A 58 -9.14 2.01 -13.27
C LEU A 58 -8.07 1.12 -12.61
N ARG A 59 -6.92 0.96 -13.27
CA ARG A 59 -5.78 0.23 -12.73
C ARG A 59 -4.81 1.21 -12.09
N LEU A 60 -4.89 1.36 -10.77
CA LEU A 60 -4.05 2.28 -9.99
C LEU A 60 -2.83 1.60 -9.32
N GLY A 61 -2.52 0.37 -9.71
CA GLY A 61 -1.37 -0.36 -9.20
C GLY A 61 -0.98 -1.57 -10.07
N PRO A 62 0.01 -2.35 -9.63
CA PRO A 62 0.54 -3.47 -10.40
C PRO A 62 -0.50 -4.58 -10.58
N HIS A 63 -1.46 -4.73 -9.66
CA HIS A 63 -2.50 -5.75 -9.71
C HIS A 63 -3.59 -5.42 -10.73
N SER A 64 -4.11 -6.45 -11.39
CA SER A 64 -5.25 -6.29 -12.30
C SER A 64 -6.54 -6.12 -11.50
N VAL A 65 -7.45 -5.31 -12.02
CA VAL A 65 -8.81 -5.08 -11.48
C VAL A 65 -9.54 -6.40 -11.21
N LYS A 66 -9.34 -7.42 -12.06
CA LYS A 66 -9.93 -8.76 -11.89
C LYS A 66 -9.43 -9.48 -10.63
N THR A 67 -8.14 -9.33 -10.30
CA THR A 67 -7.53 -9.93 -9.10
C THR A 67 -8.05 -9.25 -7.82
N VAL A 68 -8.22 -7.93 -7.85
CA VAL A 68 -8.76 -7.17 -6.72
C VAL A 68 -10.23 -7.53 -6.44
N ILE A 69 -11.05 -7.62 -7.49
CA ILE A 69 -12.47 -7.97 -7.38
C ILE A 69 -12.64 -9.40 -6.87
N SER A 70 -11.88 -10.36 -7.40
CA SER A 70 -11.96 -11.76 -6.96
C SER A 70 -11.51 -11.96 -5.51
N ARG A 71 -10.47 -11.24 -5.04
CA ARG A 71 -10.12 -11.20 -3.60
C ARG A 71 -11.26 -10.65 -2.76
N LYS A 72 -11.88 -9.52 -3.15
CA LYS A 72 -13.04 -8.95 -2.44
C LYS A 72 -14.21 -9.93 -2.36
N GLN A 73 -14.51 -10.66 -3.43
CA GLN A 73 -15.59 -11.64 -3.46
C GLN A 73 -15.36 -12.81 -2.50
N ARG A 74 -14.11 -13.26 -2.30
CA ARG A 74 -13.78 -14.26 -1.27
C ARG A 74 -14.10 -13.76 0.13
N TYR A 75 -13.67 -12.55 0.48
CA TYR A 75 -14.00 -11.94 1.77
C TYR A 75 -15.51 -11.79 2.01
N MET A 76 -16.28 -11.43 0.98
CA MET A 76 -17.74 -11.33 1.11
C MET A 76 -18.42 -12.69 1.23
N LYS A 77 -17.90 -13.71 0.52
CA LYS A 77 -18.44 -15.07 0.58
C LYS A 77 -18.29 -15.67 1.98
N ASP A 78 -17.13 -15.50 2.62
CA ASP A 78 -16.86 -16.01 3.96
C ASP A 78 -17.75 -15.32 5.02
N ASN A 79 -18.02 -14.02 4.86
CA ASN A 79 -18.92 -13.28 5.75
C ASN A 79 -20.42 -13.62 5.57
N SER A 80 -20.84 -13.98 4.36
CA SER A 80 -22.23 -14.38 4.08
C SER A 80 -22.51 -15.86 4.39
N SER A 81 -21.49 -16.72 4.40
CA SER A 81 -21.59 -18.05 4.99
C SER A 81 -21.43 -17.94 6.51
N GLY A 82 -22.47 -17.48 7.19
CA GLY A 82 -22.56 -17.55 8.64
C GLY A 82 -22.55 -19.01 9.10
N ASN A 83 -21.36 -19.56 9.31
CA ASN A 83 -21.15 -20.73 10.16
C ASN A 83 -20.93 -20.18 11.59
N PRO A 84 -21.68 -20.64 12.60
CA PRO A 84 -21.67 -20.04 13.94
C PRO A 84 -20.51 -20.57 14.80
N ASP A 85 -19.35 -20.85 14.19
CA ASP A 85 -18.18 -21.29 14.95
C ASP A 85 -17.10 -20.21 14.90
N GLY A 86 -16.91 -19.60 16.06
CA GLY A 86 -16.09 -18.42 16.24
C GLY A 86 -14.62 -18.70 15.94
N SER A 87 -14.08 -18.01 14.96
CA SER A 87 -12.71 -17.51 15.06
C SER A 87 -12.61 -16.16 14.36
N VAL A 88 -12.49 -15.12 15.17
CA VAL A 88 -11.94 -13.84 14.76
C VAL A 88 -10.55 -14.16 14.23
N ASN A 89 -10.39 -14.22 12.91
CA ASN A 89 -9.09 -14.46 12.28
C ASN A 89 -8.22 -13.22 12.46
N GLU A 90 -7.54 -13.13 13.60
CA GLU A 90 -6.29 -12.41 13.74
C GLU A 90 -5.34 -12.82 12.59
N PRO A 91 -4.48 -11.92 12.10
CA PRO A 91 -3.50 -12.23 11.05
C PRO A 91 -2.74 -13.50 11.40
N ARG A 92 -2.74 -14.45 10.46
CA ARG A 92 -2.21 -15.82 10.62
C ARG A 92 -0.85 -15.81 11.33
N LYS A 93 -0.85 -16.08 12.64
CA LYS A 93 0.38 -16.22 13.43
C LYS A 93 1.08 -17.50 12.98
N VAL A 94 2.22 -17.37 12.33
CA VAL A 94 3.05 -18.49 11.92
C VAL A 94 3.58 -19.16 13.18
N VAL A 95 3.10 -20.37 13.47
CA VAL A 95 3.59 -21.17 14.60
C VAL A 95 4.88 -21.83 14.14
N PHE A 96 6.01 -21.40 14.71
CA PHE A 96 7.27 -22.11 14.57
C PHE A 96 7.14 -23.46 15.29
N THR A 97 6.88 -24.52 14.54
CA THR A 97 7.07 -25.88 15.03
C THR A 97 8.55 -26.06 15.35
N LYS A 98 8.87 -26.41 16.60
CA LYS A 98 10.23 -26.77 17.00
C LYS A 98 10.70 -27.91 16.08
N GLU A 99 11.93 -27.81 15.59
CA GLU A 99 12.53 -28.75 14.63
C GLU A 99 12.28 -30.22 15.02
N PRO A 100 12.07 -31.12 14.05
CA PRO A 100 11.85 -32.53 14.34
C PRO A 100 13.07 -33.10 15.06
N LYS A 101 12.87 -33.65 16.27
CA LYS A 101 13.92 -34.38 16.99
C LYS A 101 14.35 -35.58 16.12
N PRO A 102 15.64 -35.72 15.78
CA PRO A 102 16.10 -36.90 15.06
C PRO A 102 15.97 -38.15 15.95
N GLU A 103 15.28 -39.17 15.46
CA GLU A 103 15.30 -40.51 16.05
C GLU A 103 16.66 -41.15 15.77
N VAL A 104 17.50 -41.24 16.80
CA VAL A 104 18.76 -41.99 16.73
C VAL A 104 18.50 -43.39 17.27
N ASN A 105 18.37 -44.37 16.37
CA ASN A 105 18.37 -45.78 16.75
C ASN A 105 19.82 -46.23 17.01
N ILE A 106 20.16 -46.37 18.29
CA ILE A 106 21.39 -46.99 18.76
C ILE A 106 21.12 -48.47 18.96
N ASN A 107 21.62 -49.30 18.04
CA ASN A 107 21.67 -50.74 18.23
C ASN A 107 22.83 -51.07 19.17
N TYR A 108 22.53 -51.68 20.31
CA TYR A 108 23.53 -52.27 21.19
C TYR A 108 23.80 -53.69 20.70
N THR A 109 25.05 -53.94 20.29
CA THR A 109 25.60 -55.28 20.04
C THR A 109 25.92 -55.98 21.36
#